data_AF-A0A059ATT5-F1
#
_entry.id   AF-A0A059ATT5-F1
#
_cell.length_a   1.000
_cell.length_b   1.000
_cell.length_c   1.000
_cell.angle_alpha   90.00
_cell.angle_beta   90.00
_cell.angle_gamma   90.00
#
_symmetry.space_group_name_H-M   'P 1'
#
loop_
_entity.id
_entity.type
_entity.pdbx_description
1 polymer ?
#
loop_
_entity_poly.entity_id
_entity_poly.type
_entity_poly.pdbx_seq_one_letter_code
_entity_poly.pdbx_strand_id
1 'polypeptide(L)'
;MKFTLEVIALTEELLATARQNEISGSDIARSASESLSFSEAKGSSEKKMQPVSDYHQLLPIGSKVQAVYSDDGEWYDATIEAHTANGYYVCYDGWGNKEEVDPDNVRPIKEGEVNAILEAERVAEATKQDIKRKIAQAANVDFQSRTLPAKLRIEPDDPEDVKAAKRKKIHSFKSKMRMEQLEVAQNKRQNDWQQFQSTKGRAKKIGFLTGRKRESIFKSPDDPHGKVGVTGSGKGLTEFQKREKHLHLKGANVEASDE
;
A
#
# COMPACT_ATOMS: atom_id res chain seq x y z
N MET A 1 -23.46 -14.53 -46.92
CA MET A 1 -22.84 -13.19 -47.05
C MET A 1 -23.67 -12.05 -46.44
N LYS A 2 -24.97 -12.22 -46.13
CA LYS A 2 -25.79 -11.14 -45.51
C LYS A 2 -25.52 -10.93 -44.00
N PHE A 3 -25.34 -12.01 -43.24
CA PHE A 3 -25.08 -11.95 -41.79
C PHE A 3 -23.77 -11.25 -41.40
N THR A 4 -22.72 -11.39 -42.19
CA THR A 4 -21.43 -10.76 -41.89
C THR A 4 -21.47 -9.25 -42.08
N LEU A 5 -22.27 -8.77 -43.05
CA LEU A 5 -22.46 -7.33 -43.27
C LEU A 5 -23.33 -6.71 -42.19
N GLU A 6 -24.32 -7.45 -41.69
CA GLU A 6 -25.20 -7.00 -40.60
C GLU A 6 -24.45 -6.85 -39.28
N VAL A 7 -23.54 -7.79 -38.95
CA VAL A 7 -22.70 -7.68 -37.75
C VAL A 7 -21.73 -6.51 -37.85
N ILE A 8 -21.12 -6.27 -39.02
CA ILE A 8 -20.22 -5.13 -39.23
C ILE A 8 -20.98 -3.81 -39.06
N ALA A 9 -22.19 -3.70 -39.64
CA ALA A 9 -23.03 -2.51 -39.50
C ALA A 9 -23.39 -2.21 -38.03
N LEU A 10 -23.77 -3.24 -37.26
CA LEU A 10 -24.09 -3.11 -35.84
C LEU A 10 -22.87 -2.66 -35.01
N THR A 11 -21.66 -3.11 -35.36
CA THR A 11 -20.44 -2.66 -34.66
C THR A 11 -20.07 -1.21 -35.00
N GLU A 12 -20.35 -0.77 -36.22
CA GLU A 12 -20.08 0.60 -36.68
C GLU A 12 -21.03 1.60 -36.00
N GLU A 13 -22.29 1.23 -35.82
CA GLU A 13 -23.30 2.01 -35.08
C GLU A 13 -22.96 2.19 -33.59
N LEU A 14 -22.48 1.13 -32.94
CA LEU A 14 -22.05 1.16 -31.53
C LEU A 14 -20.83 2.07 -31.32
N LEU A 15 -19.85 2.02 -32.24
CA LEU A 15 -18.68 2.89 -32.20
C LEU A 15 -19.01 4.36 -32.47
N ALA A 16 -19.96 4.63 -33.38
CA ALA A 16 -20.41 5.99 -33.67
C ALA A 16 -21.12 6.63 -32.46
N THR A 17 -21.97 5.86 -31.76
CA THR A 17 -22.68 6.32 -30.56
C THR A 17 -21.72 6.62 -29.40
N ALA A 18 -20.68 5.79 -29.21
CA ALA A 18 -19.67 6.01 -28.18
C ALA A 18 -18.88 7.33 -28.41
N ARG A 19 -18.57 7.68 -29.67
CA ARG A 19 -17.87 8.94 -29.99
C ARG A 19 -18.73 10.18 -29.74
N GLN A 20 -20.03 10.11 -29.97
CA GLN A 20 -20.94 11.23 -29.70
C GLN A 20 -21.08 11.50 -28.19
N ASN A 21 -20.99 10.47 -27.35
CA ASN A 21 -21.01 10.63 -25.89
C ASN A 21 -19.74 11.30 -25.34
N GLU A 22 -18.58 11.11 -25.98
CA GLU A 22 -17.32 11.80 -25.62
C GLU A 22 -17.36 13.30 -25.98
N ILE A 23 -18.16 13.69 -26.98
CA ILE A 23 -18.25 15.08 -27.48
C ILE A 23 -19.25 15.91 -26.66
N SER A 24 -20.18 15.29 -25.94
CA SER A 24 -21.16 15.99 -25.10
C SER A 24 -20.71 16.19 -23.64
N GLY A 25 -19.47 15.80 -23.29
CA GLY A 25 -18.86 15.99 -21.97
C GLY A 25 -17.98 17.25 -21.83
N SER A 26 -17.83 18.04 -22.90
CA SER A 26 -16.90 19.17 -22.95
C SER A 26 -17.61 20.51 -23.16
N ASP A 27 -18.57 20.86 -22.30
CA ASP A 27 -19.12 22.22 -22.20
C ASP A 27 -19.67 22.49 -20.78
N ILE A 28 -18.79 22.43 -19.78
CA ILE A 28 -18.90 23.25 -18.56
C ILE A 28 -17.59 24.05 -18.46
N ALA A 29 -17.61 25.19 -19.15
CA ALA A 29 -16.66 26.29 -19.09
C ALA A 29 -16.38 26.69 -17.62
N ARG A 30 -15.13 26.72 -17.18
CA ARG A 30 -14.17 27.83 -17.35
C ARG A 30 -14.61 29.10 -16.61
N SER A 31 -14.26 29.19 -15.33
CA SER A 31 -13.94 30.47 -14.67
C SER A 31 -13.05 30.22 -13.44
N ALA A 32 -11.76 30.54 -13.60
CA ALA A 32 -10.74 30.84 -12.59
C ALA A 32 -9.36 30.48 -13.17
N SER A 33 -8.94 31.23 -14.19
CA SER A 33 -7.54 31.31 -14.58
C SER A 33 -6.86 32.34 -13.69
N GLU A 34 -6.12 31.89 -12.69
CA GLU A 34 -4.98 32.65 -12.19
C GLU A 34 -3.71 31.91 -12.61
N SER A 35 -3.11 32.45 -13.66
CA SER A 35 -1.81 32.08 -14.19
C SER A 35 -0.74 32.49 -13.19
N LEU A 36 -0.03 31.54 -12.58
CA LEU A 36 1.29 31.80 -11.98
C LEU A 36 2.37 31.44 -13.00
N SER A 37 2.60 32.39 -13.91
CA SER A 37 3.81 32.48 -14.71
C SER A 37 4.97 32.87 -13.79
N PHE A 38 5.85 31.92 -13.48
CA PHE A 38 7.16 32.23 -12.89
C PHE A 38 8.00 32.91 -13.97
N SER A 39 8.02 34.24 -13.91
CA SER A 39 8.80 35.08 -14.80
C SER A 39 10.23 35.18 -14.28
N GLU A 40 11.13 34.83 -15.19
CA GLU A 40 12.56 35.05 -15.16
C GLU A 40 12.83 36.57 -15.05
N ALA A 41 13.22 37.03 -13.86
CA ALA A 41 13.64 38.41 -13.63
C ALA A 41 15.16 38.50 -13.61
N LYS A 42 15.74 38.79 -14.78
CA LYS A 42 17.05 39.45 -14.89
C LYS A 42 16.91 40.88 -14.34
N GLY A 43 17.25 41.06 -13.07
CA GLY A 43 17.52 42.37 -12.47
C GLY A 43 19.02 42.57 -12.33
N SER A 44 19.62 43.24 -13.31
CA SER A 44 20.96 43.81 -13.18
C SER A 44 20.88 44.93 -12.15
N SER A 45 21.47 44.74 -10.97
CA SER A 45 21.83 45.83 -10.08
C SER A 45 23.30 45.72 -9.76
N GLU A 46 24.06 46.36 -10.63
CA GLU A 46 25.46 46.71 -10.50
C GLU A 46 25.73 47.29 -9.11
N LYS A 47 26.50 46.58 -8.29
CA LYS A 47 27.28 47.18 -7.19
C LYS A 47 28.60 46.43 -7.06
N LYS A 48 29.60 47.05 -7.70
CA LYS A 48 31.04 47.06 -7.43
C LYS A 48 31.59 45.97 -6.52
N MET A 49 32.47 45.17 -7.13
CA MET A 49 33.54 44.41 -6.49
C MET A 49 34.32 45.24 -5.47
N GLN A 50 34.78 44.58 -4.39
CA GLN A 50 36.06 44.70 -3.64
C GLN A 50 35.85 44.29 -2.16
N PRO A 51 36.87 43.83 -1.41
CA PRO A 51 37.80 42.71 -1.63
C PRO A 51 37.58 41.58 -0.58
N VAL A 52 38.21 40.43 -0.83
CA VAL A 52 38.29 39.24 0.04
C VAL A 52 38.73 39.58 1.47
N SER A 53 37.90 39.27 2.45
CA SER A 53 38.34 38.96 3.81
C SER A 53 37.41 37.90 4.37
N ASP A 54 38.01 36.77 4.72
CA ASP A 54 37.36 35.58 5.27
C ASP A 54 36.71 35.91 6.61
N TYR A 55 35.44 36.29 6.59
CA TYR A 55 34.62 36.29 7.79
C TYR A 55 34.12 34.86 8.00
N HIS A 56 34.87 34.09 8.77
CA HIS A 56 34.38 32.86 9.38
C HIS A 56 33.00 33.17 9.99
N GLN A 57 31.96 32.49 9.51
CA GLN A 57 30.59 32.67 9.96
C GLN A 57 30.56 32.38 11.48
N LEU A 58 30.49 33.45 12.28
CA LEU A 58 30.42 33.33 13.73
C LEU A 58 29.17 32.55 14.11
N LEU A 59 29.37 31.30 14.55
CA LEU A 59 28.30 30.43 14.99
C LEU A 59 27.66 31.03 16.25
N PRO A 60 26.32 31.10 16.36
CA PRO A 60 25.69 31.81 17.46
C PRO A 60 25.97 31.14 18.81
N ILE A 61 26.12 31.95 19.86
CA ILE A 61 26.27 31.48 21.24
C ILE A 61 25.10 30.55 21.60
N GLY A 62 25.42 29.40 22.19
CA GLY A 62 24.47 28.31 22.49
C GLY A 62 24.35 27.24 21.40
N SER A 63 25.05 27.38 20.27
CA SER A 63 25.05 26.36 19.21
C SER A 63 25.88 25.14 19.60
N LYS A 64 25.37 23.95 19.26
CA LYS A 64 26.08 22.68 19.39
C LYS A 64 27.05 22.49 18.23
N VAL A 65 28.32 22.34 18.57
CA VAL A 65 29.45 22.27 17.65
C VAL A 65 30.40 21.16 18.09
N GLN A 66 31.25 20.69 17.19
CA GLN A 66 32.38 19.85 17.57
C GLN A 66 33.63 20.70 17.62
N ALA A 67 34.39 20.59 18.70
CA ALA A 67 35.65 21.30 18.90
C ALA A 67 36.79 20.30 19.16
N VAL A 68 38.00 20.62 18.70
CA VAL A 68 39.20 19.83 19.01
C VAL A 68 39.64 20.11 20.45
N TYR A 69 39.92 19.06 21.23
CA TYR A 69 40.45 19.17 22.60
C TYR A 69 41.98 19.26 22.59
N SER A 70 42.57 20.22 23.31
CA SER A 70 44.01 20.48 23.22
C SER A 70 44.91 19.38 23.80
N ASP A 71 44.41 18.53 24.71
CA ASP A 71 45.21 17.48 25.35
C ASP A 71 45.44 16.29 24.40
N ASP A 72 44.40 15.89 23.67
CA ASP A 72 44.40 14.68 22.83
C ASP A 72 44.30 14.96 21.33
N GLY A 73 43.91 16.18 20.93
CA GLY A 73 43.68 16.56 19.53
C GLY A 73 42.44 15.91 18.90
N GLU A 74 41.56 15.29 19.68
CA GLU A 74 40.33 14.66 19.20
C GLU A 74 39.13 15.63 19.18
N TRP A 75 38.14 15.34 18.33
CA TRP A 75 36.93 16.15 18.17
C TRP A 75 35.85 15.69 19.14
N TYR A 76 35.40 16.58 20.01
CA TYR A 76 34.34 16.33 20.99
C TYR A 76 33.17 17.29 20.80
N ASP A 77 31.97 16.83 21.20
CA ASP A 77 30.78 17.66 21.19
C ASP A 77 30.90 18.76 22.26
N ALA A 78 30.61 20.00 21.87
CA ALA A 78 30.76 21.18 22.68
C ALA A 78 29.67 22.22 22.38
N THR A 79 29.43 23.12 23.32
CA THR A 79 28.51 24.25 23.16
C THR A 79 29.29 25.55 23.18
N ILE A 80 29.05 26.44 22.22
CA ILE A 80 29.65 27.78 22.22
C ILE A 80 29.04 28.58 23.38
N GLU A 81 29.85 29.02 24.34
CA GLU A 81 29.43 29.84 25.48
C GLU A 81 29.67 31.33 25.23
N ALA A 82 30.76 31.69 24.54
CA ALA A 82 31.06 33.07 24.18
C ALA A 82 31.96 33.15 22.94
N HIS A 83 32.01 34.34 22.34
CA HIS A 83 32.97 34.66 21.28
C HIS A 83 34.13 35.44 21.89
N THR A 84 35.35 35.02 21.59
CA THR A 84 36.57 35.72 22.00
C THR A 84 37.19 36.39 20.77
N ALA A 85 38.07 37.38 20.97
CA ALA A 85 38.74 38.06 19.87
C ALA A 85 39.59 37.12 18.98
N ASN A 86 40.00 35.97 19.51
CA ASN A 86 40.85 35.00 18.83
C ASN A 86 40.10 33.71 18.38
N GLY A 87 38.86 33.50 18.82
CA GLY A 87 38.13 32.26 18.54
C GLY A 87 36.82 32.10 19.30
N TYR A 88 36.53 30.86 19.73
CA TYR A 88 35.31 30.51 20.45
C TYR A 88 35.62 29.98 21.83
N TYR A 89 34.88 30.46 22.82
CA TYR A 89 34.86 29.86 24.15
C TYR A 89 33.82 28.73 24.13
N VAL A 90 34.27 27.48 24.13
CA VAL A 90 33.43 26.29 24.03
C VAL A 90 33.44 25.51 25.34
N CYS A 91 32.29 24.91 25.69
CA CYS A 91 32.13 24.02 26.83
C CYS A 91 31.86 22.60 26.32
N TYR A 92 32.73 21.65 26.63
CA TYR A 92 32.58 20.25 26.19
C TYR A 92 31.41 19.56 26.89
N ASP A 93 30.50 19.02 26.09
CA ASP A 93 29.32 18.30 26.55
C ASP A 93 29.76 16.95 27.15
N GLY A 94 29.56 16.77 28.46
CA GLY A 94 29.90 15.54 29.19
C GLY A 94 30.92 15.70 30.31
N TRP A 95 31.86 16.63 30.16
CA TRP A 95 32.91 16.90 31.17
C TRP A 95 32.82 18.29 31.79
N GLY A 96 32.17 19.24 31.10
CA GLY A 96 32.02 20.61 31.60
C GLY A 96 33.31 21.44 31.57
N ASN A 97 34.37 20.91 30.95
CA ASN A 97 35.60 21.65 30.69
C ASN A 97 35.31 22.75 29.67
N LYS A 98 35.91 23.92 29.91
CA LYS A 98 35.73 25.12 29.09
C LYS A 98 37.06 25.55 28.54
N GLU A 99 37.12 25.80 27.24
CA GLU A 99 38.36 26.09 26.55
C GLU A 99 38.14 27.13 25.45
N GLU A 100 39.15 27.97 25.22
CA GLU A 100 39.19 28.86 24.07
C GLU A 100 39.83 28.12 22.90
N VAL A 101 39.06 27.91 21.85
CA VAL A 101 39.46 27.12 20.68
C VAL A 101 39.40 28.02 19.45
N ASP A 102 40.43 27.93 18.60
CA ASP A 102 40.51 28.65 17.33
C ASP A 102 39.33 28.29 16.41
N PRO A 103 38.86 29.21 15.56
CA PRO A 103 37.71 28.96 14.68
C PRO A 103 37.95 27.82 13.68
N ASP A 104 39.20 27.52 13.34
CA ASP A 104 39.59 26.40 12.47
C ASP A 104 39.40 25.03 13.14
N ASN A 105 39.42 25.01 14.47
CA ASN A 105 39.27 23.83 15.31
C ASN A 105 37.81 23.61 15.76
N VAL A 106 36.86 24.34 15.18
CA VAL A 106 35.42 24.24 15.48
C VAL A 106 34.63 23.95 14.20
N ARG A 107 33.75 22.94 14.25
CA ARG A 107 32.86 22.56 13.14
C ARG A 107 31.39 22.45 13.58
N PRO A 108 30.42 22.84 12.75
CA PRO A 108 29.00 22.71 13.09
C PRO A 108 28.56 21.24 13.07
N ILE A 109 27.79 20.81 14.09
CA ILE A 109 27.17 19.48 14.14
C ILE A 109 25.87 19.51 13.33
N LYS A 110 25.67 18.53 12.44
CA LYS A 110 24.39 18.33 11.75
C LYS A 110 23.37 17.66 12.68
N GLU A 111 22.80 18.40 13.62
CA GLU A 111 21.75 17.90 14.53
C GLU A 111 20.43 17.51 13.82
N GLY A 112 20.30 17.82 12.53
CA GLY A 112 19.12 17.48 11.73
C GLY A 112 18.99 16.00 11.38
N GLU A 113 20.07 15.22 11.35
CA GLU A 113 20.01 13.81 10.91
C GLU A 113 19.49 12.88 12.01
N VAL A 114 19.86 13.09 13.27
CA VAL A 114 19.41 12.26 14.40
C VAL A 114 17.94 12.49 14.76
N ASN A 115 17.44 13.73 14.68
CA ASN A 115 16.05 14.04 14.96
C ASN A 115 15.10 13.50 13.87
N ALA A 116 15.50 13.56 12.60
CA ALA A 116 14.72 13.02 11.49
C ALA A 116 14.61 11.48 11.53
N ILE A 117 15.68 10.79 11.93
CA ILE A 117 15.69 9.33 12.06
C ILE A 117 14.76 8.89 13.21
N LEU A 118 14.83 9.53 14.36
CA LEU A 118 13.96 9.25 15.51
C LEU A 118 12.49 9.53 15.21
N GLU A 119 12.20 10.63 14.50
CA GLU A 119 10.83 10.94 14.09
C GLU A 119 10.29 9.92 13.07
N ALA A 120 11.11 9.50 12.11
CA ALA A 120 10.75 8.46 11.15
C ALA A 120 10.48 7.11 11.85
N GLU A 121 11.28 6.75 12.85
CA GLU A 121 11.07 5.56 13.66
C GLU A 121 9.75 5.61 14.42
N ARG A 122 9.45 6.73 15.09
CA ARG A 122 8.17 6.95 15.79
C ARG A 122 6.96 6.82 14.85
N VAL A 123 7.03 7.39 13.64
CA VAL A 123 5.95 7.31 12.65
C VAL A 123 5.79 5.87 12.13
N ALA A 124 6.90 5.17 11.90
CA ALA A 124 6.87 3.77 11.49
C ALA A 124 6.27 2.86 12.57
N GLU A 125 6.62 3.08 13.83
CA GLU A 125 6.04 2.36 14.96
C GLU A 125 4.56 2.63 15.15
N ALA A 126 4.13 3.90 15.06
CA ALA A 126 2.72 4.27 15.13
C ALA A 126 1.91 3.56 14.03
N THR A 127 2.46 3.48 12.81
CA THR A 127 1.82 2.79 11.68
C THR A 127 1.73 1.28 11.93
N LYS A 128 2.80 0.65 12.44
CA LYS A 128 2.78 -0.77 12.82
C LYS A 128 1.72 -1.06 13.87
N GLN A 129 1.60 -0.19 14.88
CA GLN A 129 0.61 -0.34 15.94
C GLN A 129 -0.82 -0.15 15.40
N ASP A 130 -1.07 0.80 14.51
CA ASP A 130 -2.38 1.01 13.89
C ASP A 130 -2.81 -0.19 13.04
N ILE A 131 -1.90 -0.73 12.22
CA ILE A 131 -2.14 -1.95 11.44
C ILE A 131 -2.49 -3.12 12.38
N LYS A 132 -1.74 -3.28 13.48
CA LYS A 132 -2.01 -4.33 14.47
C LYS A 132 -3.40 -4.18 15.11
N ARG A 133 -3.81 -2.95 15.46
CA ARG A 133 -5.15 -2.66 16.00
C ARG A 133 -6.24 -2.95 14.98
N LYS A 134 -6.05 -2.56 13.71
CA LYS A 134 -7.00 -2.85 12.61
C LYS A 134 -7.17 -4.34 12.39
N ILE A 135 -6.08 -5.11 12.39
CA ILE A 135 -6.14 -6.58 12.28
C ILE A 135 -6.91 -7.18 13.47
N ALA A 136 -6.64 -6.72 14.69
CA ALA A 136 -7.34 -7.20 15.88
C ALA A 136 -8.85 -6.87 15.86
N GLN A 137 -9.22 -5.66 15.41
CA GLN A 137 -10.62 -5.26 15.24
C GLN A 137 -11.32 -6.08 14.15
N ALA A 138 -10.69 -6.26 12.99
CA ALA A 138 -11.22 -7.09 11.91
C ALA A 138 -11.44 -8.54 12.37
N ALA A 139 -10.46 -9.12 13.08
CA ALA A 139 -10.59 -10.46 13.65
C ALA A 139 -11.75 -10.58 14.65
N ASN A 140 -12.02 -9.54 15.45
CA ASN A 140 -13.16 -9.54 16.37
C ASN A 140 -14.49 -9.45 15.63
N VAL A 141 -14.61 -8.58 14.61
CA VAL A 141 -15.83 -8.42 13.80
C VAL A 141 -16.15 -9.71 13.02
N ASP A 142 -15.13 -10.35 12.44
CA ASP A 142 -15.28 -11.66 11.78
C ASP A 142 -15.73 -12.74 12.77
N PHE A 143 -15.24 -12.71 14.00
CA PHE A 143 -15.69 -13.62 15.06
C PHE A 143 -17.15 -13.36 15.45
N GLN A 144 -17.54 -12.11 15.69
CA GLN A 144 -18.91 -11.76 16.07
C GLN A 144 -19.92 -12.15 14.99
N SER A 145 -19.61 -11.86 13.71
CA SER A 145 -20.48 -12.24 12.58
C SER A 145 -20.63 -13.76 12.40
N ARG A 146 -19.61 -14.55 12.80
CA ARG A 146 -19.66 -16.03 12.80
C ARG A 146 -20.51 -16.61 13.94
N THR A 147 -20.61 -15.92 15.08
CA THR A 147 -21.34 -16.45 16.24
C THR A 147 -22.86 -16.34 16.06
N LEU A 148 -23.60 -17.37 16.49
CA LEU A 148 -25.06 -17.34 16.48
C LEU A 148 -25.57 -16.34 17.53
N PRO A 149 -26.55 -15.47 17.19
CA PRO A 149 -27.14 -14.54 18.15
C PRO A 149 -27.66 -15.26 19.40
N ALA A 150 -27.44 -14.67 20.57
CA ALA A 150 -27.81 -15.26 21.87
C ALA A 150 -29.29 -15.69 21.95
N LYS A 151 -30.19 -14.94 21.29
CA LYS A 151 -31.64 -15.21 21.26
C LYS A 151 -32.06 -16.43 20.43
N LEU A 152 -31.15 -16.96 19.59
CA LEU A 152 -31.36 -18.16 18.76
C LEU A 152 -30.57 -19.37 19.27
N ARG A 153 -29.98 -19.28 20.47
CA ARG A 153 -29.39 -20.45 21.13
C ARG A 153 -30.51 -21.39 21.58
N ILE A 154 -30.28 -22.69 21.37
CA ILE A 154 -31.19 -23.75 21.77
C ILE A 154 -30.72 -24.21 23.15
N GLU A 155 -31.57 -24.02 24.15
CA GLU A 155 -31.33 -24.57 25.48
C GLU A 155 -31.85 -26.02 25.53
N PRO A 156 -31.17 -26.91 26.28
CA PRO A 156 -31.57 -28.30 26.39
C PRO A 156 -32.95 -28.50 27.04
N ASP A 157 -33.46 -27.52 27.79
CA ASP A 157 -34.78 -27.57 28.46
C ASP A 157 -35.97 -27.10 27.60
N ASP A 158 -35.76 -26.54 26.41
CA ASP A 158 -36.86 -26.04 25.56
C ASP A 158 -37.77 -27.18 25.03
N PRO A 159 -39.08 -26.95 24.83
CA PRO A 159 -39.98 -27.92 24.18
C PRO A 159 -39.58 -28.17 22.71
N GLU A 160 -39.77 -29.40 22.21
CA GLU A 160 -39.26 -29.85 20.90
C GLU A 160 -39.71 -28.96 19.72
N ASP A 161 -40.94 -28.43 19.75
CA ASP A 161 -41.44 -27.51 18.71
C ASP A 161 -40.67 -26.17 18.68
N VAL A 162 -40.32 -25.63 19.84
CA VAL A 162 -39.51 -24.40 19.96
C VAL A 162 -38.08 -24.67 19.51
N LYS A 163 -37.52 -25.84 19.85
CA LYS A 163 -36.21 -26.27 19.37
C LYS A 163 -36.20 -26.42 17.84
N ALA A 164 -37.22 -27.02 17.24
CA ALA A 164 -37.34 -27.18 15.79
C ALA A 164 -37.47 -25.81 15.07
N ALA A 165 -38.25 -24.88 15.62
CA ALA A 165 -38.36 -23.52 15.10
C ALA A 165 -37.03 -22.75 15.17
N LYS A 166 -36.32 -22.81 16.32
CA LYS A 166 -34.98 -22.23 16.50
C LYS A 166 -33.97 -22.87 15.55
N ARG A 167 -33.95 -24.21 15.40
CA ARG A 167 -33.09 -24.94 14.45
C ARG A 167 -33.28 -24.45 13.01
N LYS A 168 -34.53 -24.28 12.55
CA LYS A 168 -34.83 -23.70 11.23
C LYS A 168 -34.31 -22.27 11.09
N LYS A 169 -34.49 -21.42 12.12
CA LYS A 169 -34.00 -20.04 12.10
C LYS A 169 -32.47 -19.97 12.08
N ILE A 170 -31.80 -20.79 12.87
CA ILE A 170 -30.34 -20.95 12.86
C ILE A 170 -29.84 -21.38 11.48
N HIS A 171 -30.50 -22.36 10.85
CA HIS A 171 -30.13 -22.81 9.52
C HIS A 171 -30.26 -21.69 8.48
N SER A 172 -31.37 -20.94 8.52
CA SER A 172 -31.57 -19.78 7.63
C SER A 172 -30.49 -18.70 7.84
N PHE A 173 -30.11 -18.44 9.09
CA PHE A 173 -29.08 -17.47 9.44
C PHE A 173 -27.69 -17.91 8.96
N LYS A 174 -27.29 -19.15 9.26
CA LYS A 174 -26.03 -19.72 8.77
C LYS A 174 -25.96 -19.79 7.24
N SER A 175 -27.10 -20.06 6.59
CA SER A 175 -27.18 -20.10 5.13
C SER A 175 -26.96 -18.71 4.53
N LYS A 176 -27.61 -17.67 5.06
CA LYS A 176 -27.37 -16.27 4.68
C LYS A 176 -25.91 -15.87 4.86
N MET A 177 -25.31 -16.22 6.00
CA MET A 177 -23.90 -15.93 6.27
C MET A 177 -22.94 -16.61 5.27
N ARG A 178 -23.27 -17.83 4.82
CA ARG A 178 -22.48 -18.54 3.80
C ARG A 178 -22.58 -17.87 2.43
N MET A 179 -23.78 -17.39 2.07
CA MET A 179 -24.01 -16.64 0.83
C MET A 179 -23.21 -15.34 0.81
N GLU A 180 -23.27 -14.56 1.89
CA GLU A 180 -22.53 -13.30 2.05
C GLU A 180 -21.00 -13.51 1.94
N GLN A 181 -20.45 -14.56 2.56
CA GLN A 181 -19.03 -14.91 2.39
C GLN A 181 -18.64 -15.22 0.95
N LEU A 182 -19.51 -15.90 0.18
CA LEU A 182 -19.27 -16.18 -1.23
C LEU A 182 -19.33 -14.90 -2.07
N GLU A 183 -20.27 -14.01 -1.78
CA GLU A 183 -20.41 -12.71 -2.43
C GLU A 183 -19.18 -11.82 -2.17
N VAL A 184 -18.72 -11.72 -0.92
CA VAL A 184 -17.48 -11.02 -0.57
C VAL A 184 -16.29 -11.60 -1.33
N ALA A 185 -16.18 -12.93 -1.43
CA ALA A 185 -15.11 -13.58 -2.20
C ALA A 185 -15.18 -13.28 -3.70
N GLN A 186 -16.39 -13.21 -4.27
CA GLN A 186 -16.61 -12.80 -5.66
C GLN A 186 -16.24 -11.33 -5.87
N ASN A 187 -16.73 -10.43 -5.02
CA ASN A 187 -16.43 -9.00 -5.07
C ASN A 187 -14.94 -8.72 -4.91
N LYS A 188 -14.26 -9.44 -4.00
CA LYS A 188 -12.80 -9.36 -3.85
C LYS A 188 -12.11 -9.77 -5.15
N ARG A 189 -12.51 -10.89 -5.75
CA ARG A 189 -11.94 -11.35 -7.02
C ARG A 189 -12.20 -10.35 -8.17
N GLN A 190 -13.37 -9.72 -8.21
CA GLN A 190 -13.69 -8.67 -9.17
C GLN A 190 -12.81 -7.43 -8.97
N ASN A 191 -12.64 -6.98 -7.73
CA ASN A 191 -11.78 -5.84 -7.40
C ASN A 191 -10.30 -6.14 -7.73
N ASP A 192 -9.80 -7.32 -7.36
CA ASP A 192 -8.45 -7.78 -7.69
C ASP A 192 -8.23 -7.78 -9.22
N TRP A 193 -9.25 -8.17 -10.00
CA TRP A 193 -9.20 -8.15 -11.47
C TRP A 193 -9.20 -6.73 -12.04
N GLN A 194 -10.02 -5.82 -11.51
CA GLN A 194 -10.01 -4.39 -11.89
C GLN A 194 -8.66 -3.75 -11.56
N GLN A 195 -8.09 -4.03 -10.39
CA GLN A 195 -6.76 -3.55 -10.00
C GLN A 195 -5.68 -4.08 -10.94
N PHE A 196 -5.76 -5.35 -11.36
CA PHE A 196 -4.85 -5.93 -12.34
C PHE A 196 -4.92 -5.20 -13.69
N GLN A 197 -6.12 -4.83 -14.17
CA GLN A 197 -6.28 -4.02 -15.38
C GLN A 197 -5.61 -2.64 -15.24
N SER A 198 -5.83 -1.93 -14.12
CA SER A 198 -5.20 -0.62 -13.86
C SER A 198 -3.68 -0.67 -13.70
N THR A 199 -3.14 -1.82 -13.28
CA THR A 199 -1.69 -2.02 -13.08
C THR A 199 -0.95 -2.24 -14.41
N LYS A 200 -1.67 -2.67 -15.46
CA LYS A 200 -1.15 -2.87 -16.82
C LYS A 200 -0.93 -1.51 -17.50
N GLY A 201 0.09 -0.78 -17.08
CA GLY A 201 0.46 0.52 -17.66
C GLY A 201 1.28 1.42 -16.75
N ARG A 202 1.29 1.19 -15.43
CA ARG A 202 2.21 1.91 -14.53
C ARG A 202 3.63 1.34 -14.68
N ALA A 203 4.54 2.16 -15.19
CA ALA A 203 5.97 1.89 -15.14
C ALA A 203 6.37 1.54 -13.70
N LYS A 204 6.98 0.36 -13.50
CA LYS A 204 7.38 -0.08 -12.16
C LYS A 204 8.54 0.78 -11.68
N LYS A 205 8.46 1.24 -10.43
CA LYS A 205 9.56 1.93 -9.74
C LYS A 205 10.83 1.08 -9.85
N ILE A 206 11.87 1.64 -10.46
CA ILE A 206 13.19 1.04 -10.65
C ILE A 206 13.76 0.72 -9.26
N GLY A 207 14.08 -0.55 -8.99
CA GLY A 207 14.76 -0.96 -7.74
C GLY A 207 14.28 -2.27 -7.10
N PHE A 208 13.10 -2.80 -7.45
CA PHE A 208 12.62 -4.07 -6.88
C PHE A 208 12.60 -5.18 -7.94
N LEU A 209 13.62 -6.06 -7.93
CA LEU A 209 13.68 -7.33 -8.69
C LEU A 209 13.44 -7.24 -10.21
N THR A 210 13.79 -6.12 -10.85
CA THR A 210 13.57 -5.91 -12.30
C THR A 210 14.66 -6.51 -13.20
N GLY A 211 15.61 -7.28 -12.67
CA GLY A 211 16.79 -7.77 -13.40
C GLY A 211 16.55 -8.96 -14.36
N ARG A 212 15.40 -9.63 -14.33
CA ARG A 212 15.08 -10.67 -15.32
C ARG A 212 14.23 -10.08 -16.43
N LYS A 213 14.75 -10.08 -17.66
CA LYS A 213 13.96 -9.89 -18.89
C LYS A 213 12.75 -10.83 -18.81
N ARG A 214 11.55 -10.26 -18.77
CA ARG A 214 10.31 -11.01 -18.94
C ARG A 214 10.17 -11.33 -20.42
N GLU A 215 10.91 -12.31 -20.90
CA GLU A 215 10.55 -12.96 -22.15
C GLU A 215 9.18 -13.65 -21.98
N SER A 216 8.38 -13.62 -23.04
CA SER A 216 7.04 -14.21 -23.01
C SER A 216 7.18 -15.71 -22.73
N ILE A 217 6.39 -16.25 -21.80
CA ILE A 217 6.24 -17.69 -21.59
C ILE A 217 5.67 -18.43 -22.82
N PHE A 218 5.26 -17.68 -23.85
CA PHE A 218 4.86 -18.15 -25.17
C PHE A 218 5.81 -17.67 -26.29
N LYS A 219 6.98 -17.11 -25.94
CA LYS A 219 8.01 -16.75 -26.92
C LYS A 219 8.49 -18.06 -27.53
N SER A 220 8.29 -18.24 -28.84
CA SER A 220 8.84 -19.39 -29.55
C SER A 220 10.37 -19.39 -29.41
N PRO A 221 10.98 -20.53 -29.01
CA PRO A 221 12.42 -20.69 -29.09
C PRO A 221 12.91 -20.51 -30.53
N ASP A 222 14.10 -19.95 -30.73
CA ASP A 222 14.71 -19.77 -32.06
C ASP A 222 15.19 -21.09 -32.71
N ASP A 223 15.00 -22.21 -32.02
CA ASP A 223 15.33 -23.57 -32.47
C ASP A 223 14.14 -24.16 -33.27
N PRO A 224 14.31 -24.64 -34.52
CA PRO A 224 13.22 -25.15 -35.36
C PRO A 224 12.40 -26.31 -34.76
N HIS A 225 12.87 -26.96 -33.69
CA HIS A 225 12.18 -28.03 -32.97
C HIS A 225 11.67 -27.62 -31.57
N GLY A 226 11.72 -26.32 -31.23
CA GLY A 226 11.33 -25.80 -29.93
C GLY A 226 9.82 -25.94 -29.65
N LYS A 227 9.43 -26.92 -28.83
CA LYS A 227 8.05 -27.01 -28.31
C LYS A 227 7.79 -25.94 -27.26
N VAL A 228 6.87 -25.02 -27.57
CA VAL A 228 6.26 -24.11 -26.59
C VAL A 228 5.16 -24.85 -25.83
N GLY A 229 5.23 -24.87 -24.50
CA GLY A 229 4.21 -25.47 -23.65
C GLY A 229 4.23 -24.85 -22.26
N VAL A 230 3.04 -24.71 -21.65
CA VAL A 230 2.88 -24.34 -20.24
C VAL A 230 3.28 -25.54 -19.39
N THR A 231 4.57 -25.82 -19.30
CA THR A 231 5.10 -26.85 -18.39
C THR A 231 5.20 -26.24 -16.99
N GLY A 232 4.12 -26.35 -16.21
CA GLY A 232 4.16 -25.94 -14.79
C GLY A 232 2.81 -25.71 -14.11
N SER A 233 1.70 -25.57 -14.83
CA SER A 233 0.38 -25.51 -14.19
C SER A 233 -0.18 -26.93 -14.01
N GLY A 234 0.47 -27.73 -13.16
CA GLY A 234 0.07 -29.08 -12.74
C GLY A 234 -1.21 -29.13 -11.89
N LYS A 235 -2.17 -28.24 -12.13
CA LYS A 235 -3.55 -28.38 -11.67
C LYS A 235 -4.38 -28.57 -12.95
N GLY A 236 -4.60 -29.82 -13.33
CA GLY A 236 -5.62 -30.13 -14.32
C GLY A 236 -6.93 -29.48 -13.90
N LEU A 237 -7.72 -29.00 -14.88
CA LEU A 237 -9.09 -28.56 -14.67
C LEU A 237 -9.77 -29.65 -13.84
N THR A 238 -10.21 -29.32 -12.61
CA THR A 238 -10.89 -30.29 -11.75
C THR A 238 -12.03 -30.88 -12.55
N GLU A 239 -11.96 -32.18 -12.84
CA GLU A 239 -13.02 -32.87 -13.54
C GLU A 239 -14.27 -32.77 -12.67
N PHE A 240 -15.20 -31.95 -13.13
CA PHE A 240 -16.46 -31.73 -12.43
C PHE A 240 -17.22 -33.05 -12.52
N GLN A 241 -17.20 -33.83 -11.44
CA GLN A 241 -18.08 -34.98 -11.29
C GLN A 241 -19.50 -34.48 -11.55
N LYS A 242 -20.04 -34.85 -12.72
CA LYS A 242 -21.42 -34.57 -13.11
C LYS A 242 -22.28 -35.19 -12.02
N ARG A 243 -22.89 -34.36 -11.17
CA ARG A 243 -23.75 -34.84 -10.08
C ARG A 243 -24.78 -35.78 -10.70
N GLU A 244 -24.65 -37.07 -10.38
CA GLU A 244 -25.63 -38.05 -10.80
C GLU A 244 -26.94 -37.68 -10.12
N LYS A 245 -27.97 -37.49 -10.96
CA LYS A 245 -29.35 -37.34 -10.55
C LYS A 245 -29.73 -38.54 -9.68
N HIS A 246 -30.01 -38.33 -8.40
CA HIS A 246 -30.53 -39.36 -7.51
C HIS A 246 -31.86 -39.87 -8.08
N LEU A 247 -31.80 -41.00 -8.78
CA LEU A 247 -32.95 -41.77 -9.18
C LEU A 247 -33.48 -42.45 -7.93
N HIS A 248 -34.55 -41.92 -7.35
CA HIS A 248 -35.27 -42.62 -6.30
C HIS A 248 -36.03 -43.78 -6.96
N LEU A 249 -35.37 -44.92 -7.10
CA LEU A 249 -36.06 -46.17 -7.42
C LEU A 249 -36.80 -46.61 -6.16
N LYS A 250 -38.11 -46.49 -6.28
CA LYS A 250 -39.12 -47.00 -5.36
C LYS A 250 -39.25 -48.53 -5.56
N GLY A 251 -39.30 -49.25 -4.44
CA GLY A 251 -39.61 -50.68 -4.33
C GLY A 251 -38.38 -51.60 -4.46
N ALA A 252 -38.26 -52.75 -3.81
CA ALA A 252 -39.08 -53.52 -2.86
C ALA A 252 -38.29 -54.83 -2.63
N ASN A 253 -38.11 -55.30 -1.40
CA ASN A 253 -37.91 -56.71 -1.00
C ASN A 253 -37.75 -56.75 0.53
N VAL A 254 -38.65 -57.31 1.34
CA VAL A 254 -38.99 -58.74 1.60
C VAL A 254 -38.69 -59.01 3.08
N GLU A 255 -39.78 -59.24 3.81
CA GLU A 255 -39.97 -60.34 4.76
C GLU A 255 -38.91 -60.52 5.88
N ALA A 256 -39.27 -60.10 7.09
CA ALA A 256 -38.77 -60.69 8.33
C ALA A 256 -39.82 -60.54 9.45
N SER A 257 -40.46 -61.67 9.75
CA SER A 257 -40.89 -62.13 11.09
C SER A 257 -42.01 -61.38 11.82
N ASP A 258 -43.20 -61.99 11.79
CA ASP A 258 -44.23 -61.88 12.82
C ASP A 258 -44.26 -63.22 13.58
N GLU A 259 -43.81 -63.21 14.83
CA GLU A 259 -44.18 -64.14 15.91
C GLU A 259 -44.26 -63.32 17.22
#